data_AF-A0A7M7IU27-F1
#
_entry.id   AF-A0A7M7IU27-F1
#
_cell.length_a   1.000
_cell.length_b   1.000
_cell.length_c   1.000
_cell.angle_alpha   90.00
_cell.angle_beta   90.00
_cell.angle_gamma   90.00
#
_symmetry.space_group_name_H-M   'P 1'
#
loop_
_entity.id
_entity.type
_entity.pdbx_description
1 polymer ?
#
loop_
_entity_poly.entity_id
_entity_poly.type
_entity_poly.pdbx_seq_one_letter_code
_entity_poly.pdbx_strand_id
1 'polypeptide(L)'
;MRGYGQLTNRGKLQEYRLGEMLRKRYTEFLNGTYNPENVYAYSSNFDRTKISLQLVLASLFPPTPELIWKKDLNWMPIPIHYLPKKLDPFFYSHTCPKYQYL
;
A
#
# COMPACT_ATOMS: atom_id res chain seq x y z
N MET A 1 -2.59 17.49 1.44
CA MET A 1 -1.60 17.72 0.37
C MET A 1 -2.35 18.03 -0.92
N ARG A 2 -2.23 19.27 -1.41
CA ARG A 2 -2.68 19.67 -2.75
C ARG A 2 -1.43 20.19 -3.46
N GLY A 3 -1.12 19.65 -4.64
CA GLY A 3 0.09 19.93 -5.41
C GLY A 3 0.20 18.97 -6.61
N TYR A 4 1.02 19.31 -7.60
CA TYR A 4 1.20 18.48 -8.79
C TYR A 4 1.70 17.07 -8.43
N GLY A 5 1.11 16.05 -9.06
CA GLY A 5 1.51 14.65 -8.88
C GLY A 5 1.19 14.04 -7.51
N GLN A 6 0.37 14.70 -6.69
CA GLN A 6 -0.09 14.18 -5.40
C GLN A 6 -1.41 13.42 -5.52
N LEU A 7 -1.64 12.48 -4.61
CA LEU A 7 -2.84 11.66 -4.61
C LEU A 7 -4.08 12.51 -4.23
N THR A 8 -5.06 12.54 -5.12
CA THR A 8 -6.32 13.26 -4.90
C THR A 8 -7.24 12.50 -3.94
N ASN A 9 -8.24 13.15 -3.34
CA ASN A 9 -9.21 12.45 -2.48
C ASN A 9 -10.01 11.39 -3.25
N ARG A 10 -10.31 11.63 -4.54
CA ARG A 10 -10.90 10.60 -5.40
C ARG A 10 -9.96 9.41 -5.55
N GLY A 11 -8.67 9.66 -5.79
CA GLY A 11 -7.63 8.62 -5.82
C GLY A 11 -7.58 7.83 -4.52
N LYS A 12 -7.61 8.51 -3.37
CA LYS A 12 -7.63 7.84 -2.06
C LYS A 12 -8.81 6.87 -1.91
N LEU A 13 -10.00 7.29 -2.31
CA LEU A 13 -11.20 6.45 -2.27
C LEU A 13 -11.09 5.25 -3.23
N GLN A 14 -10.45 5.43 -4.38
CA GLN A 14 -10.20 4.33 -5.33
C GLN A 14 -9.27 3.27 -4.71
N GLU A 15 -8.18 3.68 -4.07
CA GLU A 15 -7.22 2.78 -3.41
C GLU A 15 -7.85 2.05 -2.22
N TYR A 16 -8.68 2.75 -1.44
CA TYR A 16 -9.44 2.12 -0.36
C TYR A 16 -10.41 1.05 -0.89
N ARG A 17 -11.17 1.35 -1.96
CA ARG A 17 -12.06 0.37 -2.60
C ARG A 17 -11.29 -0.81 -3.19
N LEU A 18 -10.08 -0.57 -3.70
CA LEU A 18 -9.21 -1.64 -4.19
C LEU A 18 -8.86 -2.62 -3.06
N GLY A 19 -8.50 -2.13 -1.87
CA GLY A 19 -8.24 -3.02 -0.73
C GLY A 19 -9.48 -3.76 -0.22
N GLU A 20 -10.66 -3.12 -0.20
CA GLU A 20 -11.93 -3.82 0.09
C GLU A 20 -12.20 -4.96 -0.90
N MET A 21 -11.94 -4.73 -2.19
CA MET A 21 -12.08 -5.74 -3.23
C MET A 21 -11.07 -6.88 -3.05
N LEU A 22 -9.82 -6.56 -2.76
CA LEU A 22 -8.78 -7.55 -2.49
C LEU A 22 -9.12 -8.40 -1.26
N ARG A 23 -9.65 -7.79 -0.19
CA ARG A 23 -10.11 -8.51 1.01
C ARG A 23 -11.16 -9.52 0.63
N LYS A 24 -12.23 -9.09 -0.06
CA LYS A 24 -13.30 -9.99 -0.52
C LYS A 24 -12.78 -11.16 -1.35
N ARG A 25 -11.79 -10.91 -2.21
CA ARG A 25 -11.21 -11.93 -3.09
C ARG A 25 -10.30 -12.92 -2.36
N TYR A 26 -9.56 -12.46 -1.34
CA TYR A 26 -8.46 -13.21 -0.73
C TYR A 26 -8.64 -13.47 0.77
N THR A 27 -9.83 -13.25 1.36
CA THR A 27 -10.10 -13.47 2.79
C THR A 27 -9.64 -14.84 3.26
N GLU A 28 -9.96 -15.90 2.52
CA GLU A 28 -9.60 -17.28 2.90
C GLU A 28 -8.09 -17.51 2.84
N PHE A 29 -7.42 -16.95 1.83
CA PHE A 29 -5.97 -17.08 1.66
C PHE A 29 -5.19 -16.26 2.70
N LEU A 30 -5.69 -15.08 3.07
CA LEU A 30 -5.04 -14.15 3.99
C LEU A 30 -5.50 -14.33 5.45
N ASN A 31 -6.37 -15.31 5.74
CA ASN A 31 -6.94 -15.57 7.07
C ASN A 31 -7.67 -14.35 7.70
N GLY A 32 -8.15 -13.42 6.88
CA GLY A 32 -8.96 -12.27 7.31
C GLY A 32 -8.28 -11.21 8.19
N THR A 33 -7.02 -11.40 8.60
CA THR A 33 -6.24 -10.48 9.46
C THR A 33 -4.81 -10.32 8.94
N TYR A 34 -4.12 -9.27 9.38
CA TYR A 34 -2.73 -9.04 8.99
C TYR A 34 -1.79 -10.01 9.71
N ASN A 35 -0.93 -10.67 8.94
CA ASN A 35 0.21 -11.43 9.45
C ASN A 35 1.49 -10.94 8.73
N PRO A 36 2.51 -10.44 9.45
CA PRO A 36 3.75 -9.97 8.85
C PRO A 36 4.55 -11.06 8.11
N GLU A 37 4.33 -12.34 8.41
CA GLU A 37 4.97 -13.46 7.70
C GLU A 37 4.38 -13.68 6.29
N ASN A 38 3.12 -13.28 6.10
CA ASN A 38 2.38 -13.53 4.85
C ASN A 38 2.30 -12.30 3.94
N VAL A 39 2.59 -11.10 4.48
CA VAL A 39 2.32 -9.83 3.80
C VAL A 39 3.53 -8.92 3.88
N TYR A 40 4.18 -8.71 2.73
CA TYR A 40 5.25 -7.73 2.56
C TYR A 40 4.74 -6.54 1.73
N ALA A 41 4.48 -5.42 2.39
CA ALA A 41 3.97 -4.22 1.75
C ALA A 41 5.11 -3.36 1.20
N TYR A 42 5.25 -3.30 -0.12
CA TYR A 42 6.33 -2.58 -0.81
C TYR A 42 5.79 -1.59 -1.84
N SER A 43 6.35 -0.37 -1.87
CA SER A 43 5.94 0.69 -2.80
C SER A 43 7.16 1.41 -3.39
N SER A 44 6.98 2.11 -4.50
CA SER A 44 7.99 3.06 -4.98
C SER A 44 8.06 4.28 -4.08
N ASN A 45 9.21 4.95 -4.04
CA ASN A 45 9.44 6.10 -3.16
C ASN A 45 8.84 7.43 -3.70
N PHE A 46 7.52 7.47 -3.87
CA PHE A 46 6.73 8.69 -4.04
C PHE A 46 5.65 8.77 -2.96
N ASP A 47 5.30 9.98 -2.50
CA ASP A 47 4.26 10.13 -1.49
C ASP A 47 2.92 9.56 -1.95
N ARG A 48 2.54 9.81 -3.21
CA ARG A 48 1.29 9.27 -3.77
C ARG A 48 1.20 7.74 -3.70
N THR A 49 2.30 7.02 -3.94
CA THR A 49 2.32 5.55 -3.95
C THR A 49 2.34 4.97 -2.54
N LYS A 50 3.08 5.61 -1.63
CA LYS A 50 3.05 5.25 -0.19
C LYS A 50 1.65 5.43 0.40
N ILE A 51 1.01 6.58 0.12
CA ILE A 51 -0.35 6.87 0.59
C ILE A 51 -1.35 5.90 -0.05
N SER A 52 -1.24 5.62 -1.36
CA SER A 52 -2.08 4.62 -2.04
C SER A 52 -1.99 3.27 -1.33
N LEU A 53 -0.77 2.75 -1.10
CA LEU A 53 -0.56 1.46 -0.45
C LEU A 53 -1.12 1.44 0.99
N GLN A 54 -0.94 2.51 1.75
CA GLN A 54 -1.52 2.61 3.10
C GLN A 54 -3.05 2.51 3.09
N LEU A 55 -3.72 3.08 2.09
CA LEU A 55 -5.18 3.03 1.96
C LEU A 55 -5.68 1.66 1.52
N VAL A 56 -4.95 1.00 0.62
CA VAL A 56 -5.21 -0.41 0.27
C VAL A 56 -5.10 -1.27 1.53
N LEU A 57 -4.01 -1.13 2.30
CA LEU A 57 -3.79 -1.93 3.52
C LEU A 57 -4.84 -1.68 4.60
N ALA A 58 -5.25 -0.41 4.79
CA ALA A 58 -6.25 -0.03 5.79
C ALA A 58 -7.60 -0.73 5.57
N SER A 59 -8.00 -0.92 4.32
CA SER A 59 -9.26 -1.58 3.95
C SER A 59 -9.10 -3.09 3.74
N LEU A 60 -7.91 -3.54 3.36
CA LEU A 60 -7.58 -4.96 3.22
C LEU A 60 -7.52 -5.65 4.59
N PHE A 61 -6.97 -4.97 5.60
CA PHE A 61 -6.78 -5.48 6.95
C PHE A 61 -7.36 -4.53 8.02
N PRO A 62 -8.70 -4.36 8.11
CA PRO A 62 -9.31 -3.82 9.31
C PRO A 62 -8.87 -4.62 10.55
N PRO A 63 -8.59 -3.95 11.68
CA PRO A 63 -8.15 -4.61 12.91
C PRO A 63 -9.22 -5.57 13.46
N THR A 64 -8.81 -6.76 13.87
CA THR A 64 -9.64 -7.66 14.70
C THR A 64 -9.76 -7.09 16.12
N PRO A 65 -10.72 -7.53 16.95
CA PRO A 65 -10.90 -7.00 18.30
C PRO A 65 -9.61 -6.94 19.14
N GLU A 66 -8.71 -7.89 18.96
CA GLU A 66 -7.43 -8.00 19.67
C GLU A 66 -6.38 -7.00 19.15
N LEU A 67 -6.51 -6.56 17.90
CA LEU A 67 -5.59 -5.62 17.23
C LEU A 67 -6.09 -4.17 17.25
N ILE A 68 -7.27 -3.91 17.81
CA ILE A 68 -7.77 -2.55 18.03
C ILE A 68 -6.93 -1.88 19.12
N TRP A 69 -6.01 -1.00 18.70
CA TRP A 69 -5.20 -0.20 19.61
C TRP A 69 -5.88 1.11 20.04
N LYS A 70 -6.90 1.56 19.29
CA LYS A 70 -7.71 2.75 19.59
C LYS A 70 -9.16 2.53 19.20
N LYS A 71 -10.07 2.59 20.18
CA LYS A 71 -11.50 2.22 20.03
C LYS A 71 -12.22 2.98 18.90
N ASP A 72 -11.96 4.27 18.76
CA ASP A 72 -12.66 5.12 17.78
C ASP A 72 -11.95 5.19 16.41
N LEU A 73 -11.02 4.27 16.15
CA LEU A 73 -10.22 4.26 14.94
C LEU A 73 -10.09 2.83 14.40
N ASN A 74 -10.89 2.50 13.38
CA ASN A 74 -10.86 1.22 12.70
C ASN A 74 -9.68 1.11 11.71
N TRP A 75 -8.47 1.31 12.21
CA TRP A 75 -7.22 1.26 11.46
C TRP A 75 -6.08 0.83 12.38
N MET A 76 -5.16 0.03 11.85
CA MET A 76 -3.90 -0.31 12.51
C MET A 76 -2.70 0.02 11.62
N PRO A 77 -1.56 0.40 12.21
CA PRO A 77 -0.34 0.65 11.46
C PRO A 77 0.20 -0.65 10.88
N ILE A 78 0.40 -0.69 9.56
CA ILE A 78 1.10 -1.77 8.86
C ILE A 78 2.38 -1.18 8.25
N PRO A 79 3.56 -1.79 8.48
CA PRO A 79 4.81 -1.31 7.91
C PRO A 79 4.76 -1.25 6.39
N ILE A 80 5.31 -0.18 5.81
CA ILE A 80 5.52 -0.04 4.37
C ILE A 80 7.00 0.09 4.08
N HIS A 81 7.46 -0.65 3.08
CA HIS A 81 8.85 -0.67 2.64
C HIS A 81 8.98 0.02 1.27
N TYR A 82 10.12 0.67 1.06
CA TYR A 82 10.48 1.33 -0.19
C TYR A 82 11.98 1.59 -0.20
N LEU A 83 12.56 1.70 -1.39
CA LEU A 83 13.96 2.09 -1.56
C LEU A 83 14.05 3.50 -2.15
N PRO A 84 15.13 4.27 -1.87
CA PRO A 84 15.42 5.50 -2.58
C PRO A 84 15.43 5.26 -4.10
N LYS A 85 14.86 6.19 -4.89
CA LYS A 85 14.69 6.04 -6.35
C LYS A 85 15.94 5.55 -7.10
N LYS A 86 17.13 6.08 -6.73
CA LYS A 86 18.41 5.71 -7.36
C LYS A 86 18.89 4.29 -7.02
N LEU A 87 18.35 3.70 -5.95
CA LEU A 87 18.72 2.39 -5.41
C LEU A 87 17.61 1.36 -5.61
N ASP A 88 16.53 1.70 -6.32
CA ASP A 88 15.35 0.86 -6.47
C ASP A 88 15.31 0.26 -7.88
N PRO A 89 15.89 -0.94 -8.08
CA PRO A 89 15.93 -1.59 -9.39
C PRO A 89 14.55 -2.12 -9.81
N PHE A 90 13.61 -2.30 -8.88
CA PHE A 90 12.30 -2.85 -9.16
C PHE A 90 11.41 -1.84 -9.89
N PHE A 91 11.32 -0.61 -9.38
CA PHE A 91 10.45 0.41 -9.97
C PHE A 91 11.15 1.33 -10.97
N TYR A 92 12.49 1.33 -11.02
CA TYR A 92 13.26 2.24 -11.87
C TYR A 92 14.22 1.55 -12.82
N SER A 93 13.91 0.32 -13.24
CA SER A 93 14.66 -0.39 -14.29
C SER A 93 14.83 0.41 -15.59
N HIS A 94 13.89 1.32 -15.89
CA HIS A 94 13.94 2.22 -17.04
C HIS A 94 15.08 3.26 -17.00
N THR A 95 15.76 3.43 -15.86
CA THR A 95 16.97 4.26 -15.80
C THR A 95 18.23 3.52 -16.25
N CYS A 96 18.14 2.21 -16.53
CA CYS A 96 19.22 1.44 -17.12
C CYS A 96 19.50 1.92 -18.55
N PRO A 97 20.74 2.30 -18.91
CA PRO A 97 21.06 2.75 -20.26
C PRO A 97 20.65 1.73 -21.33
N LYS A 98 20.87 0.43 -21.08
CA LYS A 98 20.50 -0.64 -22.03
C LYS A 98 18.98 -0.71 -22.30
N TYR A 99 18.15 -0.36 -21.32
CA TYR A 99 16.70 -0.34 -21.47
C TYR A 99 16.24 0.82 -22.38
N GLN A 100 16.97 1.94 -22.39
CA GLN A 100 16.59 3.13 -23.17
C GLN A 100 16.88 3.00 -24.68
N TYR A 101 17.66 2.01 -25.08
CA TYR A 101 17.98 1.73 -26.49
C TYR A 101 17.06 0.67 -27.12
N LEU A 102 16.12 0.11 -26.36
CA LEU A 102 15.05 -0.78 -26.84
C LEU A 102 13.79 0.02 -27.11
#